data_AF-A0A2I0H1P8-F1
#
_entry.id   AF-A0A2I0H1P8-F1
#
_cell.length_a   1.000
_cell.length_b   1.000
_cell.length_c   1.000
_cell.angle_alpha   90.00
_cell.angle_beta   90.00
_cell.angle_gamma   90.00
#
_symmetry.space_group_name_H-M   'P 1'
#
loop_
_entity.id
_entity.type
_entity.pdbx_description
1 polymer ?
#
loop_
_entity_poly.entity_id
_entity_poly.type
_entity_poly.pdbx_seq_one_letter_code
_entity_poly.pdbx_strand_id
1 'polypeptide(L)'
;LLKSPLPTEADIEAAKLAIDEKGAEVSQLKSAKTGKPKIDAAVAELHKAKENHSRLEERSKLKPGVLPVKDGKIDYSKDFFDRQAFLTVSGQLQVETFACAVSSVYTFGPTFRAENSNTSRHLAEFWMVEPEIAFAELKDDMNCAEAYVKFLCKWLLDNCLDDMEFLAKNYDKGCIDRLRMVGSTPFER
;
A
#
# COMPACT_ATOMS: atom_id res chain seq x y z
N LEU A 1 -6.90 1.44 14.78
CA LEU A 1 -8.03 0.69 15.39
C LEU A 1 -9.32 1.17 14.73
N LEU A 2 -10.00 0.31 13.98
CA LEU A 2 -11.30 0.62 13.37
C LEU A 2 -12.25 1.10 14.49
N LYS A 3 -12.71 2.35 14.43
CA LYS A 3 -13.58 2.96 15.46
C LYS A 3 -14.96 2.29 15.58
N SER A 4 -15.24 1.27 14.78
CA SER A 4 -16.45 0.46 14.88
C SER A 4 -16.15 -0.95 14.35
N PRO A 5 -16.16 -1.99 15.21
CA PRO A 5 -15.99 -3.37 14.76
C PRO A 5 -17.09 -3.75 13.74
N LEU A 6 -16.83 -4.79 12.95
CA LEU A 6 -17.83 -5.36 12.05
C LEU A 6 -19.04 -5.84 12.87
N PRO A 7 -20.28 -5.63 12.40
CA PRO A 7 -21.46 -6.13 13.07
C PRO A 7 -21.40 -7.65 13.23
N THR A 8 -21.70 -8.13 14.43
CA THR A 8 -21.85 -9.55 14.74
C THR A 8 -23.22 -10.06 14.27
N GLU A 9 -23.41 -11.38 14.20
CA GLU A 9 -24.73 -11.97 13.94
C GLU A 9 -25.78 -11.50 14.95
N ALA A 10 -25.39 -11.34 16.22
CA ALA A 10 -26.25 -10.81 17.28
C ALA A 10 -26.68 -9.36 17.02
N ASP A 11 -25.81 -8.51 16.43
CA ASP A 11 -26.16 -7.13 16.08
C ASP A 11 -27.20 -7.07 14.95
N ILE A 12 -27.12 -8.00 13.99
CA ILE A 12 -28.08 -8.12 12.88
C ILE A 12 -29.42 -8.63 13.40
N GLU A 13 -29.40 -9.65 14.26
CA GLU A 13 -30.60 -10.24 14.86
C GLU A 13 -31.33 -9.22 15.74
N ALA A 14 -30.60 -8.45 16.55
CA ALA A 14 -31.15 -7.35 17.34
C ALA A 14 -31.80 -6.27 16.45
N ALA A 15 -31.18 -5.93 15.31
CA ALA A 15 -31.75 -4.98 14.37
C ALA A 15 -33.03 -5.52 13.69
N LYS A 16 -33.11 -6.83 13.45
CA LYS A 16 -34.30 -7.50 12.90
C LYS A 16 -35.45 -7.50 13.91
N LEU A 17 -35.17 -7.84 15.17
CA LEU A 17 -36.12 -7.73 16.29
C LEU A 17 -36.70 -6.32 16.40
N ALA A 18 -35.86 -5.28 16.28
CA ALA A 18 -36.31 -3.90 16.30
C ALA A 18 -37.27 -3.55 15.14
N ILE A 19 -37.11 -4.14 13.95
CA ILE A 19 -38.06 -3.99 12.84
C ILE A 19 -39.40 -4.62 13.21
N ASP A 20 -39.38 -5.83 13.79
CA ASP A 20 -40.60 -6.56 14.16
C ASP A 20 -41.37 -5.82 15.26
N GLU A 21 -40.69 -5.32 16.29
CA GLU A 21 -41.28 -4.50 17.36
C GLU A 21 -41.92 -3.22 16.80
N LYS A 22 -41.21 -2.49 15.94
CA LYS A 22 -41.73 -1.26 15.32
C LYS A 22 -42.86 -1.55 14.33
N GLY A 23 -42.82 -2.69 13.64
CA GLY A 23 -43.91 -3.16 12.79
C GLY A 23 -45.17 -3.49 13.58
N ALA A 24 -45.02 -4.12 14.75
CA ALA A 24 -46.11 -4.38 15.68
C ALA A 24 -46.71 -3.08 16.23
N GLU A 25 -45.87 -2.10 16.61
CA GLU A 25 -46.30 -0.78 17.09
C GLU A 25 -47.15 -0.04 16.02
N VAL A 26 -46.70 -0.02 14.76
CA VAL A 26 -47.48 0.56 13.66
C VAL A 26 -48.82 -0.16 13.47
N SER A 27 -48.83 -1.49 13.62
CA SER A 27 -50.05 -2.29 13.45
C SER A 27 -51.06 -2.04 14.57
N GLN A 28 -50.59 -1.92 15.82
CA GLN A 28 -51.42 -1.55 16.97
C GLN A 28 -51.99 -0.13 16.85
N LEU A 29 -51.17 0.83 16.41
CA LEU A 29 -51.63 2.21 16.23
C LEU A 29 -52.70 2.33 15.13
N LYS A 30 -52.61 1.50 14.07
CA LYS A 30 -53.64 1.40 13.02
C LYS A 30 -54.92 0.74 13.53
N SER A 31 -54.84 -0.35 14.30
CA SER A 31 -56.02 -1.03 14.84
C SER A 31 -56.76 -0.22 15.89
N ALA A 32 -56.01 0.56 16.70
CA ALA A 32 -56.56 1.49 17.69
C ALA A 32 -57.17 2.78 17.08
N LYS A 33 -57.15 2.94 15.75
CA LYS A 33 -57.58 4.16 15.01
C LYS A 33 -56.96 5.45 15.57
N THR A 34 -55.69 5.36 15.98
CA THR A 34 -54.95 6.48 16.53
C THR A 34 -54.74 7.55 15.45
N GLY A 35 -54.66 8.83 15.84
CA GLY A 35 -54.58 9.95 14.89
C GLY A 35 -53.44 9.80 13.87
N LYS A 36 -53.71 10.16 12.61
CA LYS A 36 -52.80 10.08 11.46
C LYS A 36 -51.34 10.53 11.75
N PRO A 37 -51.10 11.65 12.47
CA PRO A 37 -49.73 12.09 12.78
C PRO A 37 -48.92 11.08 13.61
N LYS A 38 -49.57 10.34 14.52
CA LYS A 38 -48.90 9.32 15.35
C LYS A 38 -48.55 8.08 14.53
N ILE A 39 -49.42 7.70 13.60
CA ILE A 39 -49.17 6.59 12.68
C ILE A 39 -47.99 6.94 11.76
N ASP A 40 -47.97 8.14 11.20
CA ASP A 40 -46.90 8.58 10.29
C ASP A 40 -45.53 8.64 11.01
N ALA A 41 -45.50 9.10 12.26
CA ALA A 41 -44.29 9.07 13.08
C ALA A 41 -43.77 7.65 13.34
N ALA A 42 -44.65 6.71 13.69
CA ALA A 42 -44.28 5.32 13.89
C ALA A 42 -43.79 4.63 12.59
N VAL A 43 -44.41 4.98 11.45
CA VAL A 43 -43.95 4.52 10.13
C VAL A 43 -42.55 5.07 9.80
N ALA A 44 -42.26 6.33 10.13
CA ALA A 44 -40.93 6.90 9.94
C ALA A 44 -39.86 6.18 10.78
N GLU A 45 -40.16 5.83 12.03
CA GLU A 45 -39.26 5.03 12.88
C GLU A 45 -39.07 3.60 12.35
N LEU A 46 -40.12 2.97 11.81
CA LEU A 46 -40.00 1.68 11.13
C LEU A 46 -39.09 1.78 9.89
N HIS A 47 -39.17 2.87 9.12
CA HIS A 47 -38.27 3.10 7.98
C HIS A 47 -36.81 3.24 8.42
N LYS A 48 -36.53 4.00 9.49
CA LYS A 48 -35.18 4.11 10.05
C LYS A 48 -34.64 2.77 10.54
N ALA A 49 -35.49 1.96 11.19
CA ALA A 49 -35.10 0.62 11.64
C ALA A 49 -34.72 -0.29 10.46
N LYS A 50 -35.49 -0.26 9.37
CA LYS A 50 -35.20 -0.99 8.14
C LYS A 50 -33.89 -0.54 7.47
N GLU A 51 -33.67 0.76 7.39
CA GLU A 51 -32.43 1.32 6.84
C GLU A 51 -31.20 0.91 7.68
N ASN A 52 -31.32 0.95 9.01
CA ASN A 52 -30.25 0.53 9.91
C ASN A 52 -29.93 -0.97 9.77
N HIS A 53 -30.94 -1.84 9.69
CA HIS A 53 -30.74 -3.27 9.43
C HIS A 53 -30.04 -3.51 8.09
N SER A 54 -30.50 -2.85 7.02
CA SER A 54 -29.87 -2.93 5.69
C SER A 54 -28.39 -2.55 5.76
N ARG A 55 -28.08 -1.46 6.46
CA ARG A 55 -26.70 -0.99 6.66
C ARG A 55 -25.85 -1.97 7.47
N LEU A 56 -26.41 -2.60 8.51
CA LEU A 56 -25.69 -3.58 9.33
C LEU A 56 -25.43 -4.87 8.55
N GLU A 57 -26.39 -5.35 7.75
CA GLU A 57 -26.18 -6.47 6.84
C GLU A 57 -25.11 -6.20 5.77
N GLU A 58 -25.13 -5.01 5.17
CA GLU A 58 -24.08 -4.64 4.20
C GLU A 58 -22.71 -4.59 4.88
N ARG A 59 -22.65 -4.03 6.09
CA ARG A 59 -21.41 -3.97 6.87
C ARG A 59 -20.92 -5.34 7.34
N SER A 60 -21.79 -6.30 7.64
CA SER A 60 -21.36 -7.65 8.03
C SER A 60 -20.82 -8.46 6.85
N LYS A 61 -21.25 -8.13 5.62
CA LYS A 61 -20.73 -8.71 4.37
C LYS A 61 -19.35 -8.17 4.00
N LEU A 62 -18.90 -7.05 4.61
CA LEU A 62 -17.56 -6.52 4.40
C LEU A 62 -16.54 -7.49 5.02
N LYS A 63 -15.76 -8.13 4.16
CA LYS A 63 -14.60 -8.91 4.60
C LYS A 63 -13.42 -7.95 4.80
N PRO A 64 -12.65 -8.07 5.89
CA PRO A 64 -11.40 -7.32 6.04
C PRO A 64 -10.52 -7.50 4.80
N GLY A 65 -10.08 -6.40 4.21
CA GLY A 65 -9.24 -6.39 3.00
C GLY A 65 -10.00 -6.57 1.67
N VAL A 66 -11.32 -6.71 1.67
CA VAL A 66 -12.13 -6.75 0.44
C VAL A 66 -12.96 -5.48 0.35
N LEU A 67 -12.66 -4.65 -0.65
CA LEU A 67 -13.41 -3.43 -0.92
C LEU A 67 -14.79 -3.75 -1.51
N PRO A 68 -15.83 -2.98 -1.15
CA PRO A 68 -17.16 -3.16 -1.71
C PRO A 68 -17.16 -2.86 -3.21
N VAL A 69 -18.07 -3.52 -3.93
CA VAL A 69 -18.27 -3.31 -5.37
C VAL A 69 -19.53 -2.48 -5.56
N LYS A 70 -19.40 -1.36 -6.27
CA LYS A 70 -20.50 -0.48 -6.66
C LYS A 70 -20.55 -0.41 -8.19
N ASP A 71 -21.70 -0.69 -8.79
CA ASP A 71 -21.91 -0.66 -10.24
C ASP A 71 -20.90 -1.53 -11.03
N GLY A 72 -20.50 -2.68 -10.45
CA GLY A 72 -19.53 -3.60 -11.06
C GLY A 72 -18.07 -3.16 -10.96
N LYS A 73 -17.76 -2.05 -10.26
CA LYS A 73 -16.41 -1.56 -10.00
C LYS A 73 -16.09 -1.54 -8.51
N ILE A 74 -14.81 -1.68 -8.18
CA ILE A 74 -14.35 -1.54 -6.80
C ILE A 74 -14.56 -0.09 -6.34
N ASP A 75 -15.20 0.10 -5.18
CA ASP A 75 -15.38 1.40 -4.55
C ASP A 75 -14.17 1.75 -3.66
N TYR A 76 -13.18 2.41 -4.27
CA TYR A 76 -11.96 2.85 -3.57
C TYR A 76 -12.18 3.98 -2.55
N SER A 77 -13.37 4.61 -2.51
CA SER A 77 -13.69 5.60 -1.45
C SER A 77 -13.85 4.95 -0.07
N LYS A 78 -13.84 3.61 -0.01
CA LYS A 78 -13.87 2.82 1.21
C LYS A 78 -12.52 2.16 1.52
N ASP A 79 -11.50 2.46 0.72
CA ASP A 79 -10.12 2.03 0.98
C ASP A 79 -9.47 2.88 2.09
N PHE A 80 -8.39 2.39 2.68
CA PHE A 80 -7.68 3.07 3.76
C PHE A 80 -7.19 4.48 3.37
N PHE A 81 -6.77 4.65 2.12
CA PHE A 81 -6.29 5.93 1.60
C PHE A 81 -7.39 6.75 0.90
N ASP A 82 -8.65 6.32 0.97
CA ASP A 82 -9.81 6.89 0.25
C ASP A 82 -9.62 6.98 -1.28
N ARG A 83 -8.63 6.26 -1.81
CA ARG A 83 -8.25 6.17 -3.22
C ARG A 83 -7.47 4.89 -3.46
N GLN A 84 -7.37 4.51 -4.72
CA GLN A 84 -6.50 3.43 -5.13
C GLN A 84 -5.03 3.75 -4.79
N ALA A 85 -4.38 2.85 -4.07
CA ALA A 85 -2.97 2.95 -3.70
C ALA A 85 -2.18 1.75 -4.21
N PHE A 86 -0.90 1.97 -4.49
CA PHE A 86 -0.01 0.96 -5.03
C PHE A 86 1.33 0.98 -4.31
N LEU A 87 2.04 -0.13 -4.37
CA LEU A 87 3.44 -0.19 -4.00
C LEU A 87 4.28 0.46 -5.10
N THR A 88 5.24 1.31 -4.71
CA THR A 88 6.00 2.09 -5.69
C THR A 88 7.07 1.25 -6.39
N VAL A 89 7.32 1.58 -7.66
CA VAL A 89 8.42 1.03 -8.45
C VAL A 89 9.73 1.80 -8.23
N SER A 90 9.66 3.02 -7.71
CA SER A 90 10.78 3.95 -7.52
C SER A 90 10.35 5.15 -6.65
N GLY A 91 11.26 5.72 -5.87
CA GLY A 91 11.04 6.97 -5.14
C GLY A 91 11.39 8.24 -5.94
N GLN A 92 11.91 8.11 -7.16
CA GLN A 92 12.55 9.18 -7.94
C GLN A 92 11.77 10.51 -7.93
N LEU A 93 10.47 10.49 -8.26
CA LEU A 93 9.65 11.72 -8.32
C LEU A 93 9.56 12.44 -6.97
N GLN A 94 9.49 11.69 -5.86
CA GLN A 94 9.48 12.29 -4.53
C GLN A 94 10.85 12.87 -4.19
N VAL A 95 11.92 12.18 -4.59
CA VAL A 95 13.30 12.58 -4.32
C VAL A 95 13.66 13.88 -5.05
N GLU A 96 13.19 14.11 -6.28
CA GLU A 96 13.33 15.39 -7.00
C GLU A 96 12.81 16.58 -6.18
N THR A 97 11.68 16.40 -5.49
CA THR A 97 11.10 17.44 -4.63
C THR A 97 12.01 17.77 -3.45
N PHE A 98 12.64 16.75 -2.85
CA PHE A 98 13.60 16.97 -1.76
C PHE A 98 14.92 17.57 -2.26
N ALA A 99 15.40 17.18 -3.44
CA ALA A 99 16.61 17.74 -4.05
C ALA A 99 16.46 19.26 -4.26
N CYS A 100 15.28 19.74 -4.64
CA CYS A 100 14.99 21.18 -4.73
C CYS A 100 15.14 21.92 -3.39
N ALA A 101 15.01 21.25 -2.25
CA ALA A 101 15.07 21.86 -0.92
C ALA A 101 16.45 21.73 -0.25
N VAL A 102 17.14 20.58 -0.41
CA VAL A 102 18.39 20.28 0.30
C VAL A 102 19.55 19.90 -0.64
N SER A 103 19.38 20.11 -1.94
CA SER A 103 20.35 19.92 -3.03
C SER A 103 20.77 18.48 -3.30
N SER A 104 21.26 17.72 -2.33
CA SER A 104 21.75 16.36 -2.54
C SER A 104 21.05 15.40 -1.60
N VAL A 105 20.35 14.42 -2.17
CA VAL A 105 19.56 13.44 -1.43
C VAL A 105 19.75 12.05 -2.02
N TYR A 106 19.45 11.03 -1.23
CA TYR A 106 19.32 9.67 -1.72
C TYR A 106 18.23 8.94 -0.96
N THR A 107 17.56 7.99 -1.62
CA THR A 107 16.73 6.98 -0.95
C THR A 107 17.51 5.69 -0.81
N PHE A 108 17.14 4.92 0.20
CA PHE A 108 17.47 3.50 0.29
C PHE A 108 16.25 2.80 0.87
N GLY A 109 15.48 2.15 -0.01
CA GLY A 109 14.19 1.58 0.36
C GLY A 109 13.73 0.44 -0.56
N PRO A 110 12.70 -0.32 -0.13
CA PRO A 110 12.11 -1.36 -0.94
C PRO A 110 11.27 -0.76 -2.07
N THR A 111 11.29 -1.44 -3.22
CA THR A 111 10.52 -1.14 -4.42
C THR A 111 9.96 -2.43 -5.01
N PHE A 112 8.88 -2.31 -5.77
CA PHE A 112 8.06 -3.46 -6.16
C PHE A 112 7.75 -3.44 -7.65
N ARG A 113 7.82 -4.60 -8.30
CA ARG A 113 7.40 -4.78 -9.70
C ARG A 113 6.47 -5.98 -9.81
N ALA A 114 5.29 -5.77 -10.38
CA ALA A 114 4.24 -6.78 -10.50
C ALA A 114 4.22 -7.52 -11.85
N GLU A 115 5.29 -7.39 -12.63
CA GLU A 115 5.42 -8.07 -13.93
C GLU A 115 5.54 -9.59 -13.75
N ASN A 116 4.89 -10.36 -14.62
CA ASN A 116 4.98 -11.82 -14.62
C ASN A 116 6.26 -12.27 -15.33
N SER A 117 7.41 -12.00 -14.71
CA SER A 117 8.75 -12.31 -15.23
C SER A 117 9.42 -13.35 -14.34
N ASN A 118 9.50 -14.60 -14.80
CA ASN A 118 10.17 -15.69 -14.08
C ASN A 118 11.56 -15.95 -14.66
N THR A 119 12.53 -15.15 -14.24
CA THR A 119 13.94 -15.32 -14.62
C THR A 119 14.81 -15.26 -13.38
N SER A 120 16.06 -15.75 -13.45
CA SER A 120 16.99 -15.73 -12.31
C SER A 120 17.44 -14.33 -11.85
N ARG A 121 17.04 -13.26 -12.56
CA ARG A 121 17.46 -11.88 -12.28
C ARG A 121 16.31 -10.93 -11.96
N HIS A 122 15.07 -11.40 -11.94
CA HIS A 122 13.90 -10.56 -11.65
C HIS A 122 13.30 -10.93 -10.29
N LEU A 123 13.09 -9.92 -9.45
CA LEU A 123 12.43 -10.04 -8.16
C LEU A 123 11.21 -9.12 -8.15
N ALA A 124 10.11 -9.57 -7.52
CA ALA A 124 8.90 -8.76 -7.36
C ALA A 124 9.06 -7.67 -6.28
N GLU A 125 9.98 -7.88 -5.33
CA GLU A 125 10.37 -6.96 -4.28
C GLU A 125 11.90 -6.91 -4.22
N PHE A 126 12.46 -5.72 -4.28
CA PHE A 126 13.91 -5.50 -4.21
C PHE A 126 14.21 -4.09 -3.69
N TRP A 127 15.44 -3.89 -3.23
CA TRP A 127 15.86 -2.61 -2.69
C TRP A 127 16.54 -1.76 -3.76
N MET A 128 16.20 -0.47 -3.80
CA MET A 128 16.89 0.50 -4.63
C MET A 128 17.57 1.56 -3.77
N VAL A 129 18.73 2.00 -4.27
CA VAL A 129 19.43 3.19 -3.80
C VAL A 129 19.34 4.20 -4.93
N GLU A 130 18.68 5.33 -4.69
CA GLU A 130 18.37 6.33 -5.74
C GLU A 130 18.90 7.69 -5.30
N PRO A 131 20.08 8.12 -5.78
CA PRO A 131 20.59 9.46 -5.55
C PRO A 131 19.90 10.48 -6.48
N GLU A 132 19.72 11.71 -6.00
CA GLU A 132 19.27 12.85 -6.80
C GLU A 132 20.08 14.08 -6.38
N ILE A 133 20.58 14.83 -7.36
CA ILE A 133 21.54 15.91 -7.16
C ILE A 133 21.06 17.15 -7.92
N ALA A 134 20.66 18.19 -7.19
CA ALA A 134 20.29 19.47 -7.77
C ALA A 134 21.50 20.12 -8.46
N PHE A 135 21.24 20.84 -9.55
CA PHE A 135 22.24 21.52 -10.38
C PHE A 135 23.25 20.57 -11.05
N ALA A 136 22.97 19.27 -11.09
CA ALA A 136 23.75 18.29 -11.83
C ALA A 136 23.25 18.16 -13.27
N GLU A 137 24.19 18.07 -14.21
CA GLU A 137 23.91 17.65 -15.57
C GLU A 137 24.24 16.16 -15.74
N LEU A 138 23.89 15.58 -16.90
CA LEU A 138 24.16 14.16 -17.18
C LEU A 138 25.63 13.75 -16.92
N LYS A 139 26.58 14.63 -17.21
CA LYS A 139 28.01 14.36 -16.96
C LYS A 139 28.32 14.22 -15.48
N ASP A 140 27.66 14.99 -14.63
CA ASP A 140 27.83 14.95 -13.17
C ASP A 140 27.19 13.68 -12.59
N ASP A 141 26.04 13.28 -13.12
CA ASP A 141 25.40 12.01 -12.76
C ASP A 141 26.30 10.82 -13.14
N MET A 142 26.85 10.80 -14.36
CA MET A 142 27.83 9.77 -14.79
C MET A 142 29.09 9.76 -13.91
N ASN A 143 29.60 10.94 -13.52
CA ASN A 143 30.72 11.04 -12.58
C ASN A 143 30.37 10.42 -11.22
N CYS A 144 29.17 10.73 -10.70
CA CYS A 144 28.69 10.23 -9.42
C CYS A 144 28.52 8.72 -9.45
N ALA A 145 27.85 8.18 -10.47
CA ALA A 145 27.67 6.74 -10.66
C ALA A 145 29.01 5.98 -10.72
N GLU A 146 29.96 6.48 -11.51
CA GLU A 146 31.30 5.89 -11.61
C GLU A 146 32.04 5.94 -10.26
N ALA A 147 32.04 7.09 -9.58
CA ALA A 147 32.70 7.25 -8.28
C ALA A 147 32.07 6.33 -7.22
N TYR A 148 30.74 6.22 -7.21
CA TYR A 148 29.99 5.38 -6.27
C TYR A 148 30.34 3.90 -6.44
N VAL A 149 30.28 3.37 -7.67
CA VAL A 149 30.60 1.95 -7.94
C VAL A 149 32.05 1.64 -7.61
N LYS A 150 32.99 2.53 -7.97
CA LYS A 150 34.42 2.36 -7.64
C LYS A 150 34.66 2.36 -6.14
N PHE A 151 34.01 3.29 -5.42
CA PHE A 151 34.09 3.35 -3.97
C PHE A 151 33.60 2.05 -3.33
N LEU A 152 32.44 1.52 -3.74
CA LEU A 152 31.91 0.27 -3.21
C LEU A 152 32.84 -0.93 -3.47
N CYS A 153 33.38 -1.04 -4.69
CA CYS A 153 34.33 -2.11 -5.03
C CYS A 153 35.56 -2.07 -4.12
N LYS A 154 36.12 -0.87 -3.92
CA LYS A 154 37.27 -0.69 -3.03
C LYS A 154 36.92 -0.98 -1.58
N TRP A 155 35.81 -0.41 -1.09
CA TRP A 155 35.38 -0.58 0.29
C TRP A 155 35.14 -2.06 0.63
N LEU A 156 34.52 -2.82 -0.28
CA LEU A 156 34.31 -4.26 -0.12
C LEU A 156 35.62 -5.04 -0.01
N LEU A 157 36.62 -4.70 -0.83
CA LEU A 157 37.94 -5.34 -0.78
C LEU A 157 38.75 -4.96 0.46
N ASP A 158 38.61 -3.71 0.93
CA ASP A 158 39.33 -3.20 2.10
C ASP A 158 38.74 -3.73 3.42
N ASN A 159 37.42 -4.02 3.47
CA ASN A 159 36.71 -4.32 4.71
C ASN A 159 36.14 -5.75 4.79
N CYS A 160 35.98 -6.45 3.67
CA CYS A 160 35.34 -7.77 3.61
C CYS A 160 36.15 -8.79 2.79
N LEU A 161 37.49 -8.67 2.80
CA LEU A 161 38.35 -9.52 1.98
C LEU A 161 38.17 -11.02 2.28
N ASP A 162 38.06 -11.41 3.55
CA ASP A 162 37.91 -12.81 3.96
C ASP A 162 36.66 -13.47 3.33
N ASP A 163 35.53 -12.75 3.34
CA ASP A 163 34.30 -13.19 2.69
C ASP A 163 34.47 -13.29 1.16
N MET A 164 35.20 -12.33 0.57
CA MET A 164 35.51 -12.34 -0.85
C MET A 164 36.41 -13.51 -1.25
N GLU A 165 37.41 -13.87 -0.43
CA GLU A 165 38.26 -15.05 -0.64
C GLU A 165 37.47 -16.34 -0.53
N PHE A 166 36.53 -16.42 0.42
CA PHE A 166 35.60 -17.53 0.50
C PHE A 166 34.75 -17.66 -0.77
N LEU A 167 34.18 -16.54 -1.27
CA LEU A 167 33.42 -16.54 -2.52
C LEU A 167 34.27 -16.93 -3.72
N ALA A 168 35.50 -16.44 -3.79
CA ALA A 168 36.44 -16.74 -4.87
C ALA A 168 36.79 -18.24 -4.92
N LYS A 169 36.98 -18.85 -3.75
CA LYS A 169 37.31 -20.27 -3.64
C LYS A 169 36.15 -21.17 -4.04
N ASN A 170 34.93 -20.83 -3.63
CA ASN A 170 33.79 -21.76 -3.67
C ASN A 170 32.82 -21.52 -4.84
N TYR A 171 32.71 -20.28 -5.35
CA TYR A 171 31.68 -19.92 -6.33
C TYR A 171 32.25 -19.27 -7.59
N ASP A 172 33.17 -18.32 -7.45
CA ASP A 172 33.66 -17.55 -8.60
C ASP A 172 35.11 -17.08 -8.45
N LYS A 173 36.04 -17.86 -9.01
CA LYS A 173 37.49 -17.62 -8.92
C LYS A 173 37.95 -16.24 -9.40
N GLY A 174 37.16 -15.56 -10.24
CA GLY A 174 37.51 -14.26 -10.80
C GLY A 174 36.85 -13.06 -10.12
N CYS A 175 36.06 -13.27 -9.05
CA CYS A 175 35.28 -12.18 -8.47
C CYS A 175 36.14 -11.02 -7.92
N ILE A 176 37.24 -11.34 -7.23
CA ILE A 176 38.16 -10.35 -6.67
C ILE A 176 38.84 -9.54 -7.79
N ASP A 177 39.34 -10.21 -8.82
CA ASP A 177 39.99 -9.54 -9.95
C ASP A 177 39.03 -8.64 -10.71
N ARG A 178 37.76 -9.05 -10.86
CA ARG A 178 36.73 -8.19 -11.46
C ARG A 178 36.43 -6.97 -10.61
N LEU A 179 36.33 -7.10 -9.30
CA LEU A 179 36.15 -5.93 -8.41
C LEU A 179 37.32 -4.96 -8.49
N ARG A 180 38.57 -5.48 -8.52
CA ARG A 180 39.77 -4.67 -8.69
C ARG A 180 39.78 -3.95 -10.04
N MET A 181 39.41 -4.65 -11.11
CA MET A 181 39.29 -4.08 -12.45
C MET A 181 38.23 -2.97 -12.49
N VAL A 182 37.01 -3.24 -12.03
CA VAL A 182 35.92 -2.24 -12.01
C VAL A 182 36.29 -1.04 -11.13
N GLY A 183 36.92 -1.27 -9.98
CA GLY A 183 37.34 -0.23 -9.05
C GLY A 183 38.46 0.68 -9.57
N SER A 184 39.22 0.26 -10.59
CA SER A 184 40.40 0.99 -11.10
C SER A 184 40.25 1.52 -12.53
N THR A 185 39.42 0.89 -13.36
CA THR A 185 39.25 1.27 -14.78
C THR A 185 38.26 2.43 -14.95
N PRO A 186 38.57 3.48 -15.73
CA PRO A 186 37.60 4.51 -16.12
C PRO A 186 36.39 3.94 -16.88
N PHE A 187 35.19 4.45 -16.61
CA PHE A 187 34.00 4.02 -17.34
C PHE A 187 33.91 4.74 -18.69
N GLU A 188 33.43 4.04 -19.72
CA GLU A 188 33.19 4.64 -21.04
C GLU A 188 32.06 5.67 -20.99
N ARG A 189 32.14 6.72 -21.82
CA ARG A 189 31.20 7.84 -21.87
C ARG A 189 30.83 8.22 -23.30
#